data_AF-A0A7C6E3G3-F1
#
_entry.id   AF-A0A7C6E3G3-F1
#
_cell.length_a   1.000
_cell.length_b   1.000
_cell.length_c   1.000
_cell.angle_alpha   90.00
_cell.angle_beta   90.00
_cell.angle_gamma   90.00
#
_symmetry.space_group_name_H-M   'P 1'
#
loop_
_entity.id
_entity.type
_entity.pdbx_description
1 polymer ?
#
loop_
_entity_poly.entity_id
_entity_poly.type
_entity_poly.pdbx_seq_one_letter_code
_entity_poly.pdbx_strand_id
1 'polypeptide(L)'
;MMVLPAWFLLAGATLGIPKTGVFTLPAGTIELDRELVAPEGAEGLEIRGAPGGTLLKAAPHFRGRALLVIRRARVVRIVNLALEGNRSISAAAQGLPPANLPFCEFTRNNGIQAEDVQGLAIEDVRA
;
A
#
# COMPACT_ATOMS: atom_id res chain seq x y z
N MET A 1 -34.10 -8.32 -7.99
CA MET A 1 -33.29 -7.63 -6.96
C MET A 1 -31.92 -7.37 -7.55
N MET A 2 -31.65 -6.12 -7.93
CA MET A 2 -30.40 -5.71 -8.56
C MET A 2 -29.43 -5.30 -7.44
N VAL A 3 -28.36 -6.07 -7.26
CA VAL A 3 -27.31 -5.77 -6.27
C VAL A 3 -26.44 -4.65 -6.86
N LEU A 4 -26.57 -3.44 -6.32
CA LEU A 4 -25.67 -2.34 -6.61
C LEU A 4 -24.27 -2.67 -6.06
N PRO A 5 -23.18 -2.55 -6.83
CA PRO A 5 -21.85 -2.64 -6.26
C PRO A 5 -21.63 -1.42 -5.35
N ALA A 6 -21.38 -1.66 -4.07
CA ALA A 6 -21.05 -0.61 -3.12
C ALA A 6 -19.62 -0.10 -3.42
N TRP A 7 -19.53 0.84 -4.35
CA TRP A 7 -18.33 1.67 -4.50
C TRP A 7 -18.35 2.70 -3.38
N PHE A 8 -17.70 2.38 -2.27
CA PHE A 8 -17.36 3.39 -1.28
C PHE A 8 -16.29 4.30 -1.87
N LEU A 9 -16.72 5.36 -2.54
CA LEU A 9 -15.88 6.53 -2.78
C LEU A 9 -15.59 7.16 -1.42
N LEU A 10 -14.49 6.76 -0.78
CA LEU A 10 -13.83 7.59 0.23
C LEU A 10 -13.15 8.77 -0.48
N ALA A 11 -13.96 9.62 -1.12
CA ALA A 11 -13.50 10.91 -1.62
C ALA A 11 -13.33 11.83 -0.41
N GLY A 12 -12.10 11.89 0.14
CA GLY A 12 -11.69 12.96 1.05
C GLY A 12 -11.34 12.58 2.48
N ALA A 13 -11.47 11.32 2.91
CA ALA A 13 -10.92 10.88 4.19
C ALA A 13 -9.47 10.43 3.99
N THR A 14 -8.50 11.22 4.46
CA THR A 14 -7.14 10.74 4.62
C THR A 14 -7.15 9.58 5.62
N LEU A 15 -7.01 8.35 5.14
CA LEU A 15 -6.81 7.17 5.99
C LEU A 15 -5.51 7.35 6.76
N GLY A 16 -5.62 7.84 7.99
CA GLY A 16 -4.49 8.01 8.90
C GLY A 16 -4.14 6.67 9.55
N ILE A 17 -3.05 6.06 9.12
CA ILE A 17 -2.51 4.88 9.80
C ILE A 17 -1.95 5.33 11.17
N PRO A 18 -2.31 4.67 12.28
CA PRO A 18 -1.74 4.95 13.59
C PRO A 18 -0.27 4.52 13.67
N LYS A 19 0.46 5.02 14.66
CA LYS A 19 1.88 4.69 14.85
C LYS A 19 2.12 3.28 15.44
N THR A 20 1.09 2.68 16.03
CA THR A 20 1.15 1.41 16.80
C THR A 20 -0.23 0.76 16.78
N GLY A 21 -0.29 -0.55 17.06
CA GLY A 21 -1.54 -1.29 17.23
C GLY A 21 -2.06 -1.87 15.91
N VAL A 22 -3.35 -2.21 15.87
CA VAL A 22 -3.98 -2.79 14.68
C VAL A 22 -4.80 -1.73 13.95
N PHE A 23 -4.46 -1.51 12.68
CA PHE A 23 -5.20 -0.66 11.76
C PHE A 23 -5.91 -1.52 10.72
N THR A 24 -7.23 -1.67 10.88
CA THR A 24 -8.06 -2.44 9.96
C THR A 24 -8.60 -1.54 8.85
N LEU A 25 -8.19 -1.83 7.62
CA LEU A 25 -8.73 -1.20 6.42
C LEU A 25 -10.17 -1.63 6.18
N PRO A 26 -11.03 -0.76 5.59
CA PRO A 26 -12.39 -1.12 5.26
C PRO A 26 -12.46 -2.23 4.21
N ALA A 27 -13.57 -2.97 4.21
CA ALA A 27 -13.84 -3.97 3.19
C ALA A 27 -14.13 -3.34 1.82
N GLY A 28 -13.79 -4.05 0.75
CA GLY A 28 -14.00 -3.61 -0.63
C GLY A 28 -12.74 -3.04 -1.29
N THR A 29 -12.96 -2.27 -2.36
CA THR A 29 -11.87 -1.63 -3.13
C THR A 29 -11.65 -0.22 -2.62
N ILE A 30 -10.40 0.06 -2.22
CA ILE A 30 -9.91 1.39 -1.87
C ILE A 30 -9.05 1.84 -3.05
N GLU A 31 -9.61 2.72 -3.87
CA GLU A 31 -8.87 3.33 -4.96
C GLU A 31 -8.03 4.49 -4.42
N LEU A 32 -6.73 4.45 -4.71
CA LEU A 32 -5.74 5.41 -4.23
C LEU A 32 -5.27 6.30 -5.38
N ASP A 33 -5.32 7.60 -5.20
CA ASP A 33 -4.68 8.59 -6.07
C ASP A 33 -3.22 8.87 -5.64
N ARG A 34 -2.89 8.57 -4.38
CA ARG A 34 -1.60 8.79 -3.71
C ARG A 34 -1.26 7.67 -2.75
N GLU A 35 0.00 7.63 -2.35
CA GLU A 35 0.52 6.65 -1.40
C GLU A 35 -0.29 6.66 -0.08
N LEU A 36 -0.65 5.48 0.40
CA LEU A 36 -1.06 5.29 1.79
C LEU A 36 0.22 5.14 2.62
N VAL A 37 0.46 6.06 3.56
CA VAL A 37 1.74 6.17 4.26
C VAL A 37 1.57 5.84 5.75
N ALA A 38 2.31 4.85 6.24
CA ALA A 38 2.45 4.63 7.67
C ALA A 38 3.33 5.72 8.31
N PRO A 39 3.00 6.24 9.51
CA PRO A 39 3.82 7.25 10.17
C PRO A 39 5.28 6.79 10.35
N GLU A 40 6.24 7.68 10.13
CA GLU A 40 7.65 7.37 10.43
C GLU A 40 7.83 7.05 11.92
N GLY A 41 8.69 6.06 12.20
CA GLY A 41 8.90 5.56 13.56
C GLY A 41 7.76 4.69 14.07
N ALA A 42 6.87 4.17 13.21
CA ALA A 42 5.86 3.21 13.62
C ALA A 42 6.50 1.97 14.27
N GLU A 43 5.89 1.50 15.36
CA GLU A 43 6.38 0.35 16.11
C GLU A 43 5.23 -0.53 16.60
N GLY A 44 5.33 -1.84 16.40
CA GLY A 44 4.25 -2.77 16.79
C GLY A 44 2.94 -2.50 16.04
N LEU A 45 3.05 -2.17 14.75
CA LEU A 45 1.92 -1.80 13.89
C LEU A 45 1.51 -2.98 13.02
N GLU A 46 0.22 -3.31 13.01
CA GLU A 46 -0.38 -4.23 12.05
C GLU A 46 -1.36 -3.49 11.15
N ILE A 47 -1.11 -3.52 9.84
CA ILE A 47 -2.03 -3.03 8.81
C ILE A 47 -2.75 -4.24 8.25
N ARG A 48 -4.05 -4.33 8.52
CA ARG A 48 -4.87 -5.52 8.25
C ARG A 48 -6.00 -5.19 7.28
N GLY A 49 -6.21 -6.00 6.25
CA GLY A 49 -7.44 -5.94 5.45
C GLY A 49 -8.64 -6.55 6.16
N ALA A 50 -9.84 -6.04 5.89
CA ALA A 50 -11.07 -6.51 6.51
C ALA A 50 -11.30 -8.02 6.25
N PRO A 51 -11.99 -8.74 7.15
CA PRO A 51 -12.37 -10.14 6.91
C PRO A 51 -13.16 -10.37 5.62
N GLY A 52 -13.96 -9.37 5.21
CA GLY A 52 -14.70 -9.37 3.93
C GLY A 52 -13.83 -9.09 2.69
N GLY A 53 -12.51 -8.95 2.86
CA GLY A 53 -11.54 -8.63 1.83
C GLY A 53 -11.34 -7.12 1.66
N THR A 54 -10.07 -6.72 1.54
CA THR A 54 -9.66 -5.37 1.16
C THR A 54 -8.77 -5.44 -0.07
N LEU A 55 -9.06 -4.60 -1.07
CA LEU A 55 -8.21 -4.37 -2.23
C LEU A 55 -7.71 -2.92 -2.22
N LEU A 56 -6.41 -2.69 -2.16
CA LEU A 56 -5.81 -1.40 -2.48
C LEU A 56 -5.52 -1.35 -3.97
N LYS A 57 -6.11 -0.39 -4.67
CA LYS A 57 -6.01 -0.25 -6.12
C LYS A 57 -5.43 1.10 -6.50
N ALA A 58 -4.45 1.13 -7.40
CA ALA A 58 -3.98 2.36 -8.00
C ALA A 58 -5.08 2.97 -8.86
N ALA A 59 -5.42 4.24 -8.63
CA ALA A 59 -6.21 5.02 -9.57
C ALA A 59 -5.44 5.18 -10.89
N PRO A 60 -6.09 5.37 -12.06
CA PRO A 60 -5.40 5.55 -13.33
C PRO A 60 -4.35 6.68 -13.35
N HIS A 61 -4.52 7.68 -12.49
CA HIS A 61 -3.65 8.84 -12.34
C HIS A 61 -2.82 8.82 -11.05
N PHE A 62 -2.67 7.63 -10.43
CA PHE A 62 -1.93 7.44 -9.20
C PHE A 62 -0.53 8.08 -9.25
N ARG A 63 -0.17 8.79 -8.18
CA ARG A 63 1.15 9.42 -8.01
C ARG A 63 1.79 8.92 -6.74
N GLY A 64 2.83 8.11 -6.90
CA GLY A 64 3.58 7.57 -5.79
C GLY A 64 4.61 6.55 -6.24
N ARG A 65 5.42 6.12 -5.28
CA ARG A 65 6.40 5.04 -5.42
C ARG A 65 5.75 3.68 -5.18
N ALA A 66 4.80 3.61 -4.25
CA ALA A 66 4.04 2.40 -3.92
C ALA A 66 2.63 2.70 -3.41
N LEU A 67 1.71 1.72 -3.48
CA LEU A 67 0.38 1.86 -2.86
C LEU A 67 0.49 2.03 -1.34
N LEU A 68 1.33 1.22 -0.68
CA LEU A 68 1.61 1.31 0.75
C LEU A 68 3.10 1.61 0.99
N VAL A 69 3.39 2.69 1.73
CA VAL A 69 4.75 3.12 2.07
C VAL A 69 4.97 3.07 3.57
N ILE A 70 6.07 2.44 3.98
CA ILE A 70 6.51 2.31 5.37
C ILE A 70 7.99 2.70 5.43
N ARG A 71 8.35 3.65 6.31
CA ARG A 71 9.73 4.11 6.46
C ARG A 71 10.13 4.15 7.92
N ARG A 72 11.38 3.74 8.21
CA ARG A 72 12.01 3.87 9.54
C ARG A 72 11.11 3.31 10.65
N ALA A 73 10.72 2.04 10.53
CA ALA A 73 9.73 1.41 11.42
C ALA A 73 10.25 0.09 12.02
N ARG A 74 9.61 -0.39 13.08
CA ARG A 74 9.97 -1.63 13.79
C ARG A 74 8.75 -2.51 14.01
N VAL A 75 8.88 -3.83 13.82
CA VAL A 75 7.81 -4.80 14.10
C VAL A 75 6.51 -4.40 13.40
N VAL A 76 6.53 -4.43 12.07
CA VAL A 76 5.37 -4.08 11.23
C VAL A 76 4.82 -5.32 10.55
N ARG A 77 3.50 -5.51 10.61
CA ARG A 77 2.79 -6.62 9.97
C ARG A 77 1.83 -6.08 8.91
N ILE A 78 1.83 -6.67 7.72
CA ILE A 78 0.85 -6.38 6.66
C ILE A 78 0.10 -7.67 6.39
N VAL A 79 -1.22 -7.68 6.63
CA VAL A 79 -2.00 -8.93 6.73
C VAL A 79 -3.30 -8.86 5.92
N ASN A 80 -3.62 -9.93 5.19
CA ASN A 80 -4.94 -10.20 4.62
C ASN A 80 -5.47 -9.07 3.69
N LEU A 81 -4.69 -8.64 2.72
CA LEU A 81 -5.12 -7.64 1.73
C LEU A 81 -4.62 -7.95 0.32
N ALA A 82 -5.30 -7.41 -0.68
CA ALA A 82 -4.89 -7.47 -2.08
C ALA A 82 -4.36 -6.11 -2.56
N LEU A 83 -3.43 -6.14 -3.51
CA LEU A 83 -2.80 -4.98 -4.13
C LEU A 83 -2.99 -5.07 -5.64
N GLU A 84 -3.50 -4.01 -6.27
CA GLU A 84 -3.60 -3.89 -7.73
C GLU A 84 -2.95 -2.58 -8.18
N GLY A 85 -1.73 -2.68 -8.72
CA GLY A 85 -1.04 -1.53 -9.32
C GLY A 85 -1.41 -1.31 -10.79
N ASN A 86 -0.98 -0.18 -11.36
CA ASN A 86 -1.19 0.14 -12.78
C ASN A 86 -0.13 -0.48 -13.71
N ARG A 87 0.10 -1.79 -13.63
CA ARG A 87 1.13 -2.46 -14.45
C ARG A 87 0.82 -2.40 -15.95
N SER A 88 -0.45 -2.27 -16.34
CA SER A 88 -0.88 -2.10 -17.73
C SER A 88 -0.42 -0.78 -18.37
N ILE A 89 -0.08 0.24 -17.57
CA ILE A 89 0.37 1.55 -18.05
C ILE A 89 1.91 1.66 -18.04
N SER A 90 2.60 0.82 -17.25
CA SER A 90 4.03 0.96 -16.96
C SER A 90 4.88 -0.28 -17.29
N ALA A 91 4.53 -1.04 -18.33
CA ALA A 91 5.28 -2.23 -18.77
C ALA A 91 6.59 -1.91 -19.55
N ALA A 92 7.07 -0.68 -19.51
CA ALA A 92 8.41 -0.37 -20.01
C ALA A 92 9.43 -0.99 -19.05
N ALA A 93 10.39 -1.77 -19.58
CA ALA A 93 11.50 -2.28 -18.80
C ALA A 93 12.21 -1.09 -18.13
N GLN A 94 12.06 -0.97 -16.81
CA GLN A 94 12.88 -0.04 -16.03
C GLN A 94 14.32 -0.56 -16.14
N GLY A 95 15.21 0.26 -16.68
CA GLY A 95 16.63 -0.08 -16.83
C GLY A 95 17.31 -0.30 -15.47
N LEU A 96 18.64 -0.23 -15.42
CA LEU A 96 19.34 -0.24 -14.14
C LEU A 96 19.36 1.17 -13.54
N PRO A 97 19.27 1.32 -12.20
CA PRO A 97 19.51 2.60 -11.57
C PRO A 97 20.93 3.09 -11.85
N PRO A 98 21.16 4.41 -11.85
CA PRO A 98 22.49 4.98 -11.68
C PRO A 98 23.17 4.42 -10.42
N ALA A 99 24.50 4.27 -10.44
CA ALA A 99 25.25 3.67 -9.34
C ALA A 99 25.14 4.44 -8.00
N ASN A 100 24.73 5.71 -8.04
CA ASN A 100 24.55 6.57 -6.89
C ASN A 100 23.10 6.64 -6.37
N LEU A 101 22.17 5.88 -6.97
CA LEU A 101 20.76 5.90 -6.60
C LEU A 101 20.36 4.54 -5.99
N PRO A 102 19.82 4.49 -4.76
CA PRO A 102 19.26 3.27 -4.20
C PRO A 102 18.17 2.69 -5.11
N PHE A 103 18.16 1.37 -5.27
CA PHE A 103 17.18 0.68 -6.13
C PHE A 103 15.72 0.99 -5.75
N CYS A 104 15.44 1.13 -4.45
CA CYS A 104 14.12 1.49 -3.93
C CYS A 104 13.67 2.91 -4.27
N GLU A 105 14.59 3.83 -4.59
CA GLU A 105 14.26 5.17 -5.08
C GLU A 105 14.10 5.21 -6.61
N PHE A 106 14.68 4.22 -7.29
CA PHE A 106 14.59 4.08 -8.75
C PHE A 106 13.30 3.40 -9.19
N THR A 107 12.91 2.30 -8.53
CA THR A 107 11.68 1.59 -8.86
C THR A 107 10.44 2.39 -8.46
N ARG A 108 9.44 2.39 -9.33
CA ARG A 108 8.14 3.04 -9.08
C ARG A 108 7.00 2.07 -9.33
N ASN A 109 5.81 2.44 -8.86
CA ASN A 109 4.58 1.67 -9.00
C ASN A 109 4.62 0.31 -8.28
N ASN A 110 5.29 0.27 -7.13
CA ASN A 110 5.34 -0.90 -6.25
C ASN A 110 3.98 -1.13 -5.56
N GLY A 111 3.71 -2.37 -5.15
CA GLY A 111 2.58 -2.63 -4.25
C GLY A 111 2.87 -2.11 -2.84
N ILE A 112 4.03 -2.49 -2.30
CA ILE A 112 4.53 -2.08 -0.98
C ILE A 112 5.96 -1.58 -1.15
N GLN A 113 6.31 -0.49 -0.47
CA GLN A 113 7.69 -0.04 -0.30
C GLN A 113 7.99 0.10 1.19
N ALA A 114 8.96 -0.69 1.67
CA ALA A 114 9.46 -0.66 3.03
C ALA A 114 10.94 -0.25 3.02
N GLU A 115 11.25 0.86 3.68
CA GLU A 115 12.60 1.43 3.76
C GLU A 115 13.02 1.56 5.23
N ASP A 116 14.22 1.07 5.56
CA ASP A 116 14.73 1.07 6.95
C ASP A 116 13.76 0.46 7.97
N VAL A 117 13.08 -0.63 7.59
CA VAL A 117 12.13 -1.34 8.47
C VAL A 117 12.78 -2.58 9.08
N GLN A 118 12.67 -2.74 10.40
CA GLN A 118 13.17 -3.91 11.11
C GLN A 118 12.01 -4.79 11.57
N GLY A 119 12.05 -6.10 11.30
CA GLY A 119 10.98 -7.02 11.68
C GLY A 119 9.69 -6.82 10.88
N LEU A 120 9.79 -6.67 9.56
CA LEU A 120 8.63 -6.64 8.66
C LEU A 120 8.12 -8.08 8.42
N ALA A 121 6.82 -8.28 8.57
CA ALA A 121 6.10 -9.48 8.18
C ALA A 121 5.00 -9.14 7.17
N ILE A 122 4.90 -9.94 6.11
CA ILE A 122 3.87 -9.82 5.07
C ILE A 122 3.18 -11.18 4.98
N GLU A 123 1.90 -11.24 5.31
CA GLU A 123 1.13 -12.47 5.48
C GLU A 123 -0.20 -12.36 4.74
N ASP A 124 -0.56 -13.39 3.96
CA ASP A 124 -1.82 -13.43 3.21
C ASP A 124 -2.05 -12.19 2.31
N VAL A 125 -0.98 -11.63 1.76
CA VAL A 125 -1.03 -10.53 0.80
C VAL A 125 -0.99 -11.05 -0.63
N ARG A 126 -1.90 -10.56 -1.48
CA ARG A 126 -1.97 -10.90 -2.92
C ARG A 126 -1.62 -9.67 -3.76
N ALA A 127 -0.86 -9.84 -4.85
CA ALA A 127 -0.35 -8.74 -5.68
C ALA A 127 -0.17 -9.12 -7.16
#